data_AF-A0A6G6KA90-F1
#
_entry.id   AF-A0A6G6KA90-F1
#
_cell.length_a   1.000
_cell.length_b   1.000
_cell.length_c   1.000
_cell.angle_alpha   90.00
_cell.angle_beta   90.00
_cell.angle_gamma   90.00
#
_symmetry.space_group_name_H-M   'P 1'
#
loop_
_entity.id
_entity.type
_entity.pdbx_description
1 polymer ?
#
loop_
_entity_poly.entity_id
_entity_poly.type
_entity_poly.pdbx_seq_one_letter_code
_entity_poly.pdbx_strand_id
1 'polypeptide(L)'
;MLRHLLPLLLVCGVVQLAAPALSAQSESGKVQVNLDPLLTFPGLWDKTQETVGTAFVDAGVKQSPEFYWIGRTKGAKDVAVFDAKPYADSGAHLSLFAGKVPVDYAGVYFTGGKVNQLIVQVTQETPDFEKLLASVQSALDTLFAATPTAQAQLRGFEGEKGMRTMVWRNANAMGVLSVSKNKKLMRISFAPASADPILVAGYPVQKLMTEDPKFFLNLDSLLALPALWSLTPERVEKLFATPGGDESPYYQWLTSDKTGVRFSRHPFSNVEVDLSLFDGAVPVEEAVVEFTKGKASRVSVSLYNRGDSGSVQAEEFKRRYQTAGVSMGKILGVRPTERRPSAQSAVKIGGWAWNAPSALAALEYNAGALEGGQPEFLRLRLAAPGEREAFASETGQSMRRTALGKAELPRFVKREKNGDVFIGEVPMVDQGAKGYCVVASCQRLFSYLRIPCDQHEIAQIAGSDAGSGTNSMDMEDALRKIDSRFKVNFKALGYRLSRGGYGVPYGNRMTEVPFAKFEKQIEDYTSKGIPMLWALELGRYPEEPANAAQAGGGHMRLIIGYNQAKQQVIFTDSWGAGHELKRMSLSDAFNATLAMYVIEPKEH
;
A
#
# COMPACT_ATOMS: atom_id res chain seq x y z
N MET A 1 3.51 -12.30 14.59
CA MET A 1 2.43 -11.66 13.80
C MET A 1 1.98 -12.47 12.57
N LEU A 2 2.34 -13.76 12.43
CA LEU A 2 1.77 -14.68 11.41
C LEU A 2 0.31 -15.13 11.68
N ARG A 3 -0.40 -14.51 12.64
CA ARG A 3 -1.77 -14.88 13.05
C ARG A 3 -2.82 -13.81 12.80
N HIS A 4 -2.49 -12.67 12.19
CA HIS A 4 -3.44 -11.56 12.01
C HIS A 4 -3.83 -11.24 10.56
N LEU A 5 -3.30 -11.99 9.57
CA LEU A 5 -3.81 -11.99 8.19
C LEU A 5 -4.70 -13.18 7.86
N LEU A 6 -4.92 -14.07 8.84
CA LEU A 6 -5.95 -15.08 8.75
C LEU A 6 -7.38 -14.51 8.62
N PRO A 7 -7.77 -13.26 8.97
CA PRO A 7 -9.14 -12.81 8.72
C PRO A 7 -9.41 -12.50 7.24
N LEU A 8 -8.39 -12.34 6.38
CA LEU A 8 -8.62 -12.26 4.93
C LEU A 8 -8.94 -13.64 4.34
N LEU A 9 -8.29 -14.69 4.86
CA LEU A 9 -8.44 -16.08 4.43
C LEU A 9 -9.49 -16.89 5.23
N LEU A 10 -9.89 -16.46 6.43
CA LEU A 10 -11.05 -17.01 7.15
C LEU A 10 -12.37 -16.54 6.55
N VAL A 11 -12.37 -15.57 5.62
CA VAL A 11 -13.50 -15.35 4.71
C VAL A 11 -13.69 -16.54 3.75
N CYS A 12 -12.63 -17.33 3.49
CA CYS A 12 -12.74 -18.55 2.66
C CYS A 12 -13.30 -19.75 3.43
N GLY A 13 -13.38 -19.67 4.76
CA GLY A 13 -14.08 -20.63 5.60
C GLY A 13 -15.42 -20.06 6.06
N VAL A 14 -16.35 -19.81 5.13
CA VAL A 14 -17.75 -19.51 5.50
C VAL A 14 -18.26 -20.70 6.31
N VAL A 15 -18.26 -20.59 7.64
CA VAL A 15 -18.97 -21.55 8.48
C VAL A 15 -20.44 -21.21 8.35
N GLN A 16 -21.07 -21.75 7.31
CA GLN A 16 -22.51 -21.75 7.16
C GLN A 16 -23.08 -22.40 8.41
N LEU A 17 -23.91 -21.68 9.16
CA LEU A 17 -24.66 -22.26 10.27
C LEU A 17 -25.57 -23.35 9.68
N ALA A 18 -25.69 -24.47 10.41
CA ALA A 18 -26.35 -25.69 9.95
C ALA A 18 -27.69 -25.43 9.23
N ALA A 19 -27.90 -26.15 8.13
CA ALA A 19 -29.03 -26.00 7.23
C ALA A 19 -30.37 -26.33 7.94
N PRO A 20 -31.42 -25.50 7.79
CA PRO A 20 -32.78 -25.96 7.99
C PRO A 20 -33.19 -26.85 6.80
N ALA A 21 -33.74 -28.03 7.07
CA ALA A 21 -34.34 -28.87 6.04
C ALA A 21 -35.65 -28.23 5.56
N LEU A 22 -35.74 -27.85 4.28
CA LEU A 22 -36.97 -27.32 3.68
C LEU A 22 -37.84 -28.46 3.16
N SER A 23 -39.10 -28.51 3.61
CA SER A 23 -40.13 -29.32 2.98
C SER A 23 -40.59 -28.67 1.68
N ALA A 24 -40.47 -29.39 0.57
CA ALA A 24 -40.97 -28.98 -0.74
C ALA A 24 -42.48 -28.68 -0.72
N GLN A 25 -42.91 -27.56 -1.31
CA GLN A 25 -44.17 -27.46 -2.05
C GLN A 25 -44.39 -26.09 -2.74
N SER A 26 -44.34 -26.06 -4.07
CA SER A 26 -45.51 -25.85 -4.96
C SER A 26 -45.06 -25.95 -6.43
N GLU A 27 -45.96 -26.39 -7.31
CA GLU A 27 -45.72 -26.89 -8.69
C GLU A 27 -45.27 -25.84 -9.73
N SER A 28 -44.61 -24.74 -9.32
CA SER A 28 -43.75 -23.91 -10.19
C SER A 28 -42.41 -23.46 -9.56
N GLY A 29 -42.16 -23.86 -8.31
CA GLY A 29 -40.83 -24.22 -7.77
C GLY A 29 -39.89 -23.13 -7.24
N LYS A 30 -40.16 -21.83 -7.37
CA LYS A 30 -39.25 -20.76 -6.86
C LYS A 30 -39.98 -19.73 -5.99
N VAL A 31 -39.41 -19.41 -4.83
CA VAL A 31 -39.96 -18.40 -3.89
C VAL A 31 -39.73 -17.00 -4.47
N GLN A 32 -40.77 -16.17 -4.55
CA GLN A 32 -40.64 -14.75 -4.92
C GLN A 32 -40.40 -13.91 -3.68
N VAL A 33 -39.35 -13.09 -3.69
CA VAL A 33 -38.99 -12.21 -2.56
C VAL A 33 -38.88 -10.78 -3.08
N ASN A 34 -39.76 -9.90 -2.60
CA ASN A 34 -39.68 -8.46 -2.87
C ASN A 34 -38.86 -7.76 -1.78
N LEU A 35 -37.74 -7.16 -2.16
CA LEU A 35 -36.80 -6.49 -1.25
C LEU A 35 -37.14 -5.02 -0.96
N ASP A 36 -38.22 -4.48 -1.55
CA ASP A 36 -38.67 -3.09 -1.31
C ASP A 36 -38.85 -2.68 0.17
N PRO A 37 -39.23 -3.57 1.12
CA PRO A 37 -39.28 -3.19 2.53
C PRO A 37 -37.94 -2.67 3.10
N LEU A 38 -36.82 -3.01 2.44
CA LEU A 38 -35.49 -2.49 2.78
C LEU A 38 -35.22 -1.09 2.21
N LEU A 39 -36.10 -0.52 1.37
CA LEU A 39 -35.96 0.82 0.81
C LEU A 39 -36.69 1.91 1.61
N THR A 40 -36.97 1.63 2.89
CA THR A 40 -37.67 2.54 3.79
C THR A 40 -36.68 3.40 4.57
N PHE A 41 -36.46 4.66 4.17
CA PHE A 41 -35.49 5.55 4.81
C PHE A 41 -36.17 6.66 5.65
N PRO A 42 -35.69 6.95 6.88
CA PRO A 42 -34.49 6.40 7.51
C PRO A 42 -34.70 5.04 8.21
N GLY A 43 -35.92 4.49 8.21
CA GLY A 43 -36.29 3.30 8.99
C GLY A 43 -35.41 2.06 8.82
N LEU A 44 -34.75 1.87 7.67
CA LEU A 44 -33.76 0.82 7.45
C LEU A 44 -32.59 0.92 8.44
N TRP A 45 -32.11 2.14 8.71
CA TRP A 45 -30.94 2.39 9.56
C TRP A 45 -31.18 2.05 11.02
N ASP A 46 -32.44 1.94 11.45
CA ASP A 46 -32.82 1.53 12.79
C ASP A 46 -33.03 0.02 12.94
N LYS A 47 -32.99 -0.74 11.84
CA LYS A 47 -33.11 -2.20 11.91
C LYS A 47 -31.87 -2.82 12.57
N THR A 48 -32.11 -3.83 13.39
CA THR A 48 -31.09 -4.66 14.04
C THR A 48 -31.05 -6.05 13.41
N GLN A 49 -30.14 -6.90 13.90
CA GLN A 49 -30.08 -8.29 13.46
C GLN A 49 -31.36 -9.09 13.77
N GLU A 50 -32.14 -8.66 14.75
CA GLU A 50 -33.43 -9.27 15.13
C GLU A 50 -34.58 -8.76 14.25
N THR A 51 -34.53 -7.51 13.81
CA THR A 51 -35.67 -6.86 13.14
C THR A 51 -35.53 -6.77 11.62
N VAL A 52 -34.37 -7.11 11.04
CA VAL A 52 -34.17 -7.03 9.58
C VAL A 52 -35.06 -8.00 8.81
N GLY A 53 -35.26 -9.21 9.36
CA GLY A 53 -36.04 -10.27 8.73
C GLY A 53 -37.55 -10.15 8.92
N THR A 54 -38.02 -9.33 9.86
CA THR A 54 -39.46 -9.28 10.22
C THR A 54 -40.34 -8.75 9.10
N ALA A 55 -39.75 -8.08 8.09
CA ALA A 55 -40.47 -7.57 6.93
C ALA A 55 -40.76 -8.63 5.85
N PHE A 56 -40.24 -9.86 6.01
CA PHE A 56 -40.29 -10.91 4.99
C PHE A 56 -41.07 -12.15 5.41
N VAL A 57 -41.65 -12.16 6.62
CA VAL A 57 -42.24 -13.35 7.25
C VAL A 57 -43.50 -13.89 6.54
N ASP A 58 -44.11 -13.15 5.62
CA ASP A 58 -45.34 -13.54 4.92
C ASP A 58 -45.12 -13.94 3.45
N ALA A 59 -44.77 -15.22 3.25
CA ALA A 59 -44.96 -15.96 2.00
C ALA A 59 -45.27 -17.46 2.22
N GLY A 60 -45.84 -17.83 3.38
CA GLY A 60 -46.36 -19.18 3.63
C GLY A 60 -45.34 -20.25 4.05
N VAL A 61 -44.09 -19.89 4.39
CA VAL A 61 -43.06 -20.84 4.86
C VAL A 61 -42.65 -20.52 6.30
N LYS A 62 -42.81 -21.49 7.22
CA LYS A 62 -42.65 -21.32 8.68
C LYS A 62 -41.21 -21.12 9.19
N GLN A 63 -40.20 -21.11 8.33
CA GLN A 63 -38.80 -20.80 8.67
C GLN A 63 -38.19 -20.03 7.48
N SER A 64 -37.86 -18.73 7.62
CA SER A 64 -37.40 -17.85 6.52
C SER A 64 -36.33 -18.55 5.65
N PRO A 65 -36.67 -19.00 4.43
CA PRO A 65 -35.68 -19.44 3.44
C PRO A 65 -35.07 -18.23 2.69
N GLU A 66 -35.36 -17.00 3.14
CA GLU A 66 -35.21 -15.78 2.34
C GLU A 66 -33.83 -15.14 2.45
N PHE A 67 -33.08 -15.42 3.51
CA PHE A 67 -31.71 -14.97 3.67
C PHE A 67 -30.95 -15.81 4.70
N TYR A 68 -29.62 -15.78 4.61
CA TYR A 68 -28.72 -16.42 5.59
C TYR A 68 -27.77 -15.39 6.20
N TRP A 69 -27.18 -15.74 7.35
CA TRP A 69 -26.22 -14.88 8.04
C TRP A 69 -24.79 -15.25 7.66
N ILE A 70 -23.96 -14.23 7.47
CA ILE A 70 -22.50 -14.37 7.44
C ILE A 70 -21.88 -13.46 8.50
N GLY A 71 -20.72 -13.89 9.00
CA GLY A 71 -19.98 -13.17 10.02
C GLY A 71 -18.50 -13.48 9.98
N ARG A 72 -17.70 -12.54 10.48
CA ARG A 72 -16.24 -12.59 10.57
C ARG A 72 -15.76 -13.68 11.53
N THR A 73 -16.58 -14.04 12.50
CA THR A 73 -16.34 -15.16 13.41
C THR A 73 -17.51 -16.13 13.35
N LYS A 74 -17.26 -17.40 13.68
CA LYS A 74 -18.31 -18.42 13.76
C LYS A 74 -19.46 -17.93 14.66
N GLY A 75 -20.67 -17.84 14.10
CA GLY A 75 -21.87 -17.38 14.79
C GLY A 75 -22.10 -15.86 14.79
N ALA A 76 -21.18 -15.05 14.23
CA ALA A 76 -21.42 -13.62 14.06
C ALA A 76 -22.47 -13.36 12.96
N LYS A 77 -23.27 -12.32 13.18
CA LYS A 77 -24.33 -11.84 12.28
C LYS A 77 -23.95 -10.46 11.74
N ASP A 78 -22.86 -10.42 10.97
CA ASP A 78 -22.34 -9.16 10.42
C ASP A 78 -23.09 -8.74 9.15
N VAL A 79 -23.60 -9.70 8.36
CA VAL A 79 -24.39 -9.43 7.14
C VAL A 79 -25.56 -10.41 7.01
N ALA A 80 -26.74 -9.89 6.71
CA ALA A 80 -27.89 -10.68 6.26
C ALA A 80 -27.89 -10.74 4.72
N VAL A 81 -27.87 -11.95 4.15
CA VAL A 81 -27.63 -12.20 2.74
C VAL A 81 -28.84 -12.84 2.07
N PHE A 82 -29.45 -12.11 1.13
CA PHE A 82 -30.48 -12.59 0.21
C PHE A 82 -29.80 -13.02 -1.08
N ASP A 83 -29.84 -14.30 -1.44
CA ASP A 83 -29.26 -14.83 -2.68
C ASP A 83 -30.36 -15.47 -3.54
N ALA A 84 -30.34 -15.21 -4.85
CA ALA A 84 -31.24 -15.86 -5.79
C ALA A 84 -30.99 -17.38 -5.92
N LYS A 85 -29.79 -17.86 -5.55
CA LYS A 85 -29.41 -19.28 -5.54
C LYS A 85 -28.65 -19.62 -4.25
N PRO A 86 -29.33 -19.66 -3.09
CA PRO A 86 -28.65 -19.86 -1.81
C PRO A 86 -28.10 -21.28 -1.63
N TYR A 87 -28.66 -22.27 -2.37
CA TYR A 87 -28.24 -23.68 -2.37
C TYR A 87 -28.36 -24.29 -3.77
N ALA A 88 -27.60 -25.36 -4.03
CA ALA A 88 -27.48 -26.02 -5.35
C ALA A 88 -28.84 -26.38 -6.00
N ASP A 89 -29.84 -26.75 -5.19
CA ASP A 89 -31.16 -27.23 -5.65
C ASP A 89 -32.32 -26.28 -5.29
N SER A 90 -32.03 -25.03 -4.94
CA SER A 90 -33.03 -24.02 -4.55
C SER A 90 -32.88 -22.74 -5.37
N GLY A 91 -33.99 -22.11 -5.73
CA GLY A 91 -33.99 -20.82 -6.41
C GLY A 91 -35.01 -19.85 -5.83
N ALA A 92 -34.59 -18.61 -5.61
CA ALA A 92 -35.47 -17.50 -5.29
C ALA A 92 -35.47 -16.48 -6.43
N HIS A 93 -36.62 -15.90 -6.71
CA HIS A 93 -36.75 -14.72 -7.55
C HIS A 93 -36.74 -13.49 -6.65
N LEU A 94 -35.54 -12.92 -6.46
CA LEU A 94 -35.40 -11.66 -5.74
C LEU A 94 -35.70 -10.50 -6.69
N SER A 95 -36.39 -9.49 -6.19
CA SER A 95 -36.70 -8.30 -6.97
C SER A 95 -36.77 -7.04 -6.11
N LEU A 96 -36.65 -5.88 -6.77
CA LEU A 96 -36.63 -4.56 -6.15
C LEU A 96 -37.35 -3.56 -7.08
N PHE A 97 -37.76 -2.42 -6.54
CA PHE A 97 -38.56 -1.39 -7.20
C PHE A 97 -39.90 -1.92 -7.76
N ALA A 98 -40.73 -2.44 -6.86
CA ALA A 98 -42.04 -3.02 -7.17
C ALA A 98 -41.94 -4.18 -8.18
N GLY A 99 -40.93 -5.04 -8.02
CA GLY A 99 -40.73 -6.22 -8.87
C GLY A 99 -40.09 -5.94 -10.23
N LYS A 100 -39.79 -4.69 -10.58
CA LYS A 100 -39.29 -4.30 -11.90
C LYS A 100 -37.83 -4.64 -12.14
N VAL A 101 -37.04 -4.75 -11.07
CA VAL A 101 -35.61 -5.01 -11.16
C VAL A 101 -35.30 -6.37 -10.54
N PRO A 102 -34.85 -7.36 -11.33
CA PRO A 102 -34.40 -8.63 -10.79
C PRO A 102 -33.10 -8.43 -10.00
N VAL A 103 -32.95 -9.19 -8.92
CA VAL A 103 -31.78 -9.12 -8.02
C VAL A 103 -31.11 -10.50 -7.96
N ASP A 104 -29.79 -10.53 -8.14
CA ASP A 104 -29.02 -11.77 -7.97
C ASP A 104 -28.57 -11.99 -6.54
N TYR A 105 -28.34 -10.89 -5.83
CA TYR A 105 -27.77 -10.85 -4.50
C TYR A 105 -28.12 -9.52 -3.82
N ALA A 106 -28.49 -9.58 -2.54
CA ALA A 106 -28.53 -8.41 -1.67
C ALA A 106 -27.92 -8.72 -0.29
N GLY A 107 -27.04 -7.85 0.19
CA GLY A 107 -26.43 -7.93 1.51
C GLY A 107 -26.78 -6.73 2.37
N VAL A 108 -27.30 -6.96 3.58
CA VAL A 108 -27.55 -5.93 4.60
C VAL A 108 -26.45 -6.01 5.65
N TYR A 109 -25.60 -5.00 5.72
CA TYR A 109 -24.40 -4.95 6.54
C TYR A 109 -24.66 -4.21 7.85
N PHE A 110 -24.19 -4.80 8.96
CA PHE A 110 -24.39 -4.27 10.30
C PHE A 110 -23.09 -3.68 10.87
N THR A 111 -23.20 -2.56 11.58
CA THR A 111 -22.09 -1.97 12.35
C THR A 111 -22.66 -1.40 13.65
N GLY A 112 -22.07 -1.76 14.79
CA GLY A 112 -22.61 -1.35 16.09
C GLY A 112 -24.04 -1.86 16.37
N GLY A 113 -24.44 -3.00 15.78
CA GLY A 113 -25.76 -3.60 15.97
C GLY A 113 -26.89 -3.01 15.11
N LYS A 114 -26.59 -2.02 14.25
CA LYS A 114 -27.57 -1.40 13.35
C LYS A 114 -27.15 -1.57 11.89
N VAL A 115 -28.12 -1.51 10.97
CA VAL A 115 -27.83 -1.48 9.54
C VAL A 115 -27.03 -0.22 9.21
N ASN A 116 -25.87 -0.42 8.58
CA ASN A 116 -25.03 0.65 8.08
C ASN A 116 -25.09 0.76 6.55
N GLN A 117 -25.37 -0.35 5.86
CA GLN A 117 -25.42 -0.37 4.41
C GLN A 117 -26.27 -1.51 3.87
N LEU A 118 -26.94 -1.27 2.75
CA LEU A 118 -27.56 -2.29 1.89
C LEU A 118 -26.84 -2.28 0.55
N ILE A 119 -26.43 -3.45 0.05
CA ILE A 119 -25.81 -3.61 -1.26
C ILE A 119 -26.63 -4.60 -2.07
N VAL A 120 -27.00 -4.22 -3.28
CA VAL A 120 -27.78 -5.02 -4.22
C VAL A 120 -26.98 -5.18 -5.50
N GLN A 121 -26.86 -6.41 -5.99
CA GLN A 121 -26.23 -6.72 -7.27
C GLN A 121 -27.26 -7.22 -8.28
N VAL A 122 -27.11 -6.74 -9.51
CA VAL A 122 -27.89 -7.13 -10.66
C VAL A 122 -26.95 -7.38 -11.85
N THR A 123 -27.03 -8.57 -12.41
CA THR A 123 -26.30 -9.07 -13.56
C THR A 123 -27.32 -9.57 -14.57
N GLN A 124 -27.23 -9.12 -15.84
CA GLN A 124 -28.21 -9.52 -16.85
C GLN A 124 -27.55 -9.87 -18.19
N GLU A 125 -27.67 -11.13 -18.59
CA GLU A 125 -27.14 -11.64 -19.86
C GLU A 125 -28.16 -11.54 -21.01
N THR A 126 -28.66 -10.34 -21.35
CA THR A 126 -29.59 -10.14 -22.49
C THR A 126 -29.50 -8.72 -23.07
N PRO A 127 -30.07 -8.44 -24.26
CA PRO A 127 -30.10 -7.09 -24.86
C PRO A 127 -30.88 -6.02 -24.07
N ASP A 128 -31.53 -6.37 -22.96
CA ASP A 128 -32.35 -5.45 -22.14
C ASP A 128 -31.59 -4.70 -21.03
N PHE A 129 -30.26 -4.88 -20.90
CA PHE A 129 -29.46 -4.24 -19.84
C PHE A 129 -29.60 -2.70 -19.80
N GLU A 130 -29.65 -2.04 -20.96
CA GLU A 130 -29.83 -0.59 -21.04
C GLU A 130 -31.23 -0.14 -20.58
N LYS A 131 -32.28 -0.91 -20.90
CA LYS A 131 -33.63 -0.64 -20.40
C LYS A 131 -33.73 -0.86 -18.90
N LEU A 132 -33.07 -1.90 -18.40
CA LEU A 132 -33.01 -2.18 -16.97
C LEU A 132 -32.26 -1.06 -16.24
N LEU A 133 -31.11 -0.63 -16.78
CA LEU A 133 -30.35 0.50 -16.25
C LEU A 133 -31.20 1.78 -16.18
N ALA A 134 -31.91 2.12 -17.26
CA ALA A 134 -32.81 3.27 -17.28
C ALA A 134 -33.95 3.13 -16.24
N SER A 135 -34.47 1.91 -16.05
CA SER A 135 -35.50 1.63 -15.05
C SER A 135 -34.97 1.81 -13.62
N VAL A 136 -33.75 1.35 -13.34
CA VAL A 136 -33.06 1.54 -12.05
C VAL A 136 -32.82 3.03 -11.79
N GLN A 137 -32.29 3.76 -12.77
CA GLN A 137 -32.03 5.20 -12.65
C GLN A 137 -33.32 5.98 -12.36
N SER A 138 -34.40 5.71 -13.11
CA SER A 138 -35.71 6.33 -12.89
C SER A 138 -36.28 6.03 -11.49
N ALA A 139 -36.10 4.80 -11.01
CA ALA A 139 -36.53 4.41 -9.67
C ALA A 139 -35.72 5.15 -8.58
N LEU A 140 -34.41 5.32 -8.77
CA LEU A 140 -33.56 6.09 -7.87
C LEU A 140 -33.90 7.59 -7.90
N ASP A 141 -34.16 8.16 -9.07
CA ASP A 141 -34.62 9.56 -9.21
C ASP A 141 -35.91 9.78 -8.40
N THR A 142 -36.84 8.84 -8.48
CA THR A 142 -38.12 8.88 -7.73
C THR A 142 -37.89 8.72 -6.23
N LEU A 143 -37.10 7.72 -5.84
CA LEU A 143 -36.85 7.37 -4.43
C LEU A 143 -36.11 8.49 -3.68
N PHE A 144 -35.19 9.19 -4.34
CA PHE A 144 -34.41 10.25 -3.72
C PHE A 144 -34.95 11.65 -4.01
N ALA A 145 -35.79 11.82 -5.03
CA ALA A 145 -36.23 13.13 -5.53
C ALA A 145 -35.04 14.09 -5.74
N ALA A 146 -33.93 13.58 -6.26
CA ALA A 146 -32.66 14.29 -6.38
C ALA A 146 -31.96 13.96 -7.70
N THR A 147 -31.25 14.93 -8.27
CA THR A 147 -30.40 14.69 -9.44
C THR A 147 -29.11 13.99 -9.03
N PRO A 148 -28.70 12.91 -9.70
CA PRO A 148 -27.47 12.22 -9.37
C PRO A 148 -26.22 13.04 -9.71
N THR A 149 -25.20 12.89 -8.89
CA THR A 149 -23.84 13.39 -9.17
C THR A 149 -22.91 12.26 -9.55
N ALA A 150 -22.04 12.47 -10.53
CA ALA A 150 -20.99 11.50 -10.86
C ALA A 150 -19.98 11.39 -9.71
N GLN A 151 -19.51 10.18 -9.43
CA GLN A 151 -18.52 9.89 -8.41
C GLN A 151 -17.38 9.08 -9.03
N ALA A 152 -16.15 9.54 -8.85
CA ALA A 152 -14.97 8.78 -9.26
C ALA A 152 -14.87 7.50 -8.41
N GLN A 153 -14.66 6.36 -9.06
CA GLN A 153 -14.40 5.10 -8.40
C GLN A 153 -12.90 4.98 -8.15
N LEU A 154 -12.48 5.30 -6.92
CA LEU A 154 -11.07 5.30 -6.57
C LEU A 154 -10.54 3.90 -6.29
N ARG A 155 -11.37 2.97 -5.82
CA ARG A 155 -10.93 1.63 -5.42
C ARG A 155 -12.05 0.62 -5.53
N GLY A 156 -11.67 -0.65 -5.52
CA GLY A 156 -12.60 -1.78 -5.49
C GLY A 156 -11.88 -3.08 -5.88
N PHE A 157 -12.66 -4.07 -6.30
CA PHE A 157 -12.13 -5.30 -6.88
C PHE A 157 -11.79 -5.08 -8.35
N GLU A 158 -10.80 -5.77 -8.89
CA GLU A 158 -10.43 -5.70 -10.31
C GLU A 158 -11.63 -5.95 -11.24
N GLY A 159 -12.52 -6.86 -10.83
CA GLY A 159 -13.82 -7.13 -11.46
C GLY A 159 -14.76 -5.91 -11.54
N GLU A 160 -14.51 -4.85 -10.78
CA GLU A 160 -15.28 -3.61 -10.77
C GLU A 160 -14.54 -2.45 -11.45
N LYS A 161 -13.28 -2.63 -11.86
CA LYS A 161 -12.50 -1.57 -12.51
C LYS A 161 -13.23 -1.00 -13.72
N GLY A 162 -13.31 0.32 -13.80
CA GLY A 162 -13.93 1.07 -14.89
C GLY A 162 -15.45 1.25 -14.76
N MET A 163 -16.07 0.88 -13.64
CA MET A 163 -17.49 1.13 -13.43
C MET A 163 -17.77 2.63 -13.29
N ARG A 164 -18.82 3.10 -13.96
CA ARG A 164 -19.32 4.47 -13.78
C ARG A 164 -20.17 4.51 -12.54
N THR A 165 -19.90 5.46 -11.64
CA THR A 165 -20.64 5.58 -10.38
C THR A 165 -21.42 6.89 -10.33
N MET A 166 -22.69 6.78 -9.96
CA MET A 166 -23.63 7.89 -9.77
C MET A 166 -24.20 7.86 -8.36
N VAL A 167 -24.40 9.03 -7.76
CA VAL A 167 -24.81 9.18 -6.36
C VAL A 167 -26.05 10.06 -6.27
N TRP A 168 -27.11 9.53 -5.66
CA TRP A 168 -28.31 10.24 -5.24
C TRP A 168 -28.26 10.46 -3.74
N ARG A 169 -28.75 11.60 -3.25
CA ARG A 169 -28.79 11.88 -1.81
C ARG A 169 -29.99 12.75 -1.47
N ASN A 170 -30.66 12.41 -0.37
CA ASN A 170 -31.67 13.24 0.27
C ASN A 170 -31.36 13.37 1.78
N ALA A 171 -32.28 13.90 2.58
CA ALA A 171 -32.07 14.09 4.01
C ALA A 171 -31.88 12.78 4.80
N ASN A 172 -32.37 11.65 4.30
CA ASN A 172 -32.48 10.40 5.06
C ASN A 172 -31.48 9.33 4.60
N ALA A 173 -31.11 9.33 3.32
CA ALA A 173 -30.24 8.31 2.74
C ALA A 173 -29.42 8.83 1.57
N MET A 174 -28.45 8.00 1.17
CA MET A 174 -27.71 8.09 -0.08
C MET A 174 -27.90 6.77 -0.86
N GLY A 175 -28.10 6.88 -2.17
CA GLY A 175 -28.08 5.77 -3.12
C GLY A 175 -26.89 5.91 -4.06
N VAL A 176 -26.18 4.81 -4.32
CA VAL A 176 -24.98 4.77 -5.17
C VAL A 176 -25.18 3.68 -6.22
N LEU A 177 -25.22 4.05 -7.49
CA LEU A 177 -25.29 3.11 -8.61
C LEU A 177 -23.92 3.04 -9.28
N SER A 178 -23.26 1.89 -9.23
CA SER A 178 -22.08 1.58 -10.03
C SER A 178 -22.47 0.69 -11.21
N VAL A 179 -22.03 1.02 -12.42
CA VAL A 179 -22.42 0.31 -13.66
C VAL A 179 -21.21 -0.04 -14.51
N SER A 180 -21.12 -1.30 -14.94
CA SER A 180 -20.28 -1.71 -16.07
C SER A 180 -21.13 -2.23 -17.20
N LYS A 181 -21.17 -1.49 -18.32
CA LYS A 181 -21.87 -1.93 -19.54
C LYS A 181 -21.21 -3.14 -20.17
N ASN A 182 -19.87 -3.17 -20.17
CA ASN A 182 -19.09 -4.27 -20.76
C ASN A 182 -19.29 -5.58 -19.97
N LYS A 183 -19.30 -5.49 -18.63
CA LYS A 183 -19.52 -6.64 -17.74
C LYS A 183 -21.00 -6.92 -17.49
N LYS A 184 -21.92 -6.10 -18.05
CA LYS A 184 -23.37 -6.14 -17.85
C LYS A 184 -23.76 -6.27 -16.37
N LEU A 185 -23.10 -5.47 -15.54
CA LEU A 185 -23.18 -5.49 -14.08
C LEU A 185 -23.67 -4.14 -13.55
N MET A 186 -24.63 -4.17 -12.64
CA MET A 186 -25.08 -3.04 -11.83
C MET A 186 -24.96 -3.39 -10.35
N ARG A 187 -24.43 -2.45 -9.57
CA ARG A 187 -24.45 -2.51 -8.11
C ARG A 187 -25.16 -1.27 -7.59
N ILE A 188 -26.18 -1.48 -6.78
CA ILE A 188 -26.91 -0.42 -6.09
C ILE A 188 -26.56 -0.53 -4.62
N SER A 189 -26.02 0.54 -4.03
CA SER A 189 -25.70 0.60 -2.60
C SER A 189 -26.48 1.71 -1.94
N PHE A 190 -27.04 1.44 -0.77
CA PHE A 190 -27.75 2.41 0.04
C PHE A 190 -27.06 2.56 1.39
N ALA A 191 -26.90 3.79 1.85
CA ALA A 191 -26.28 4.12 3.14
C ALA A 191 -26.94 5.36 3.76
N PRO A 192 -26.70 5.66 5.05
CA PRO A 192 -27.14 6.91 5.67
C PRO A 192 -26.70 8.15 4.87
N ALA A 193 -27.51 9.21 4.89
CA ALA A 193 -27.22 10.45 4.16
C ALA A 193 -25.90 11.13 4.58
N SER A 194 -25.31 10.76 5.72
CA SER A 194 -24.03 11.27 6.22
C SER A 194 -22.81 10.46 5.73
N ALA A 195 -23.01 9.32 5.07
CA ALA A 195 -21.93 8.45 4.64
C ALA A 195 -21.08 9.09 3.52
N ASP A 196 -19.82 8.63 3.41
CA ASP A 196 -18.88 9.04 2.36
C ASP A 196 -19.15 8.22 1.09
N PRO A 197 -19.51 8.85 -0.05
CA PRO A 197 -19.86 8.14 -1.29
C PRO A 197 -18.71 7.30 -1.84
N ILE A 198 -17.46 7.70 -1.61
CA ILE A 198 -16.28 6.94 -2.04
C ILE A 198 -16.22 5.61 -1.29
N LEU A 199 -16.53 5.63 0.02
CA LEU A 199 -16.52 4.41 0.83
C LEU A 199 -17.66 3.49 0.41
N VAL A 200 -18.87 4.02 0.25
CA VAL A 200 -20.04 3.23 -0.14
C VAL A 200 -19.85 2.56 -1.51
N ALA A 201 -19.24 3.27 -2.47
CA ALA A 201 -18.88 2.73 -3.78
C ALA A 201 -17.73 1.70 -3.76
N GLY A 202 -17.02 1.55 -2.63
CA GLY A 202 -15.86 0.66 -2.51
C GLY A 202 -16.13 -0.65 -1.76
N TYR A 203 -17.37 -0.94 -1.36
CA TYR A 203 -17.70 -2.18 -0.62
C TYR A 203 -17.70 -3.41 -1.55
N PRO A 204 -17.11 -4.55 -1.13
CA PRO A 204 -17.14 -5.79 -1.89
C PRO A 204 -18.56 -6.28 -2.14
N VAL A 205 -18.81 -6.90 -3.29
CA VAL A 205 -19.91 -7.86 -3.42
C VAL A 205 -19.39 -9.26 -3.16
N GLN A 206 -20.09 -10.01 -2.31
CA GLN A 206 -19.67 -11.34 -1.88
C GLN A 206 -19.44 -12.33 -3.03
N LYS A 207 -20.23 -12.28 -4.11
CA LYS A 207 -20.05 -13.12 -5.31
C LYS A 207 -18.77 -12.81 -6.12
N LEU A 208 -18.14 -11.66 -5.89
CA LEU A 208 -16.86 -11.28 -6.52
C LEU A 208 -15.65 -11.62 -5.65
N MET A 209 -15.87 -12.13 -4.43
CA MET A 209 -14.80 -12.57 -3.54
C MET A 209 -14.28 -13.93 -4.03
N THR A 210 -13.10 -13.94 -4.64
CA THR A 210 -12.33 -15.14 -4.99
C THR A 210 -11.37 -15.51 -3.85
N GLU A 211 -10.82 -16.74 -3.86
CA GLU A 211 -9.78 -17.15 -2.89
C GLU A 211 -8.54 -16.23 -2.95
N ASP A 212 -8.23 -15.71 -4.15
CA ASP A 212 -7.19 -14.69 -4.39
C ASP A 212 -7.84 -13.39 -4.91
N PRO A 213 -8.32 -12.48 -4.04
CA PRO A 213 -8.97 -11.26 -4.48
C PRO A 213 -7.95 -10.28 -5.07
N LYS A 214 -8.15 -9.91 -6.34
CA LYS A 214 -7.43 -8.81 -6.99
C LYS A 214 -8.17 -7.50 -6.81
N PHE A 215 -7.46 -6.47 -6.42
CA PHE A 215 -8.01 -5.14 -6.20
C PHE A 215 -7.54 -4.17 -7.28
N PHE A 216 -8.21 -3.02 -7.41
CA PHE A 216 -7.62 -1.87 -8.09
C PHE A 216 -7.69 -0.65 -7.18
N LEU A 217 -6.77 0.29 -7.43
CA LEU A 217 -6.73 1.58 -6.77
C LEU A 217 -6.25 2.65 -7.77
N ASN A 218 -7.11 3.62 -8.03
CA ASN A 218 -6.76 4.87 -8.69
C ASN A 218 -6.31 5.89 -7.63
N LEU A 219 -5.07 6.33 -7.76
CA LEU A 219 -4.39 7.25 -6.85
C LEU A 219 -4.59 8.72 -7.21
N ASP A 220 -5.51 9.09 -8.11
CA ASP A 220 -5.69 10.48 -8.59
C ASP A 220 -6.01 11.48 -7.48
N SER A 221 -6.49 11.01 -6.32
CA SER A 221 -6.60 11.84 -5.11
C SER A 221 -5.25 12.46 -4.67
N LEU A 222 -4.13 11.81 -5.00
CA LEU A 222 -2.76 12.32 -4.81
C LEU A 222 -2.38 13.42 -5.81
N LEU A 223 -3.23 13.73 -6.78
CA LEU A 223 -3.06 14.82 -7.75
C LEU A 223 -4.03 15.99 -7.51
N ALA A 224 -4.88 15.90 -6.47
CA ALA A 224 -5.84 16.94 -6.12
C ALA A 224 -5.14 18.13 -5.44
N LEU A 225 -4.47 18.99 -6.21
CA LEU A 225 -3.66 20.10 -5.70
C LEU A 225 -4.47 21.41 -5.64
N PRO A 226 -4.41 22.21 -4.55
CA PRO A 226 -3.57 22.03 -3.35
C PRO A 226 -4.20 21.18 -2.23
N ALA A 227 -5.40 20.63 -2.43
CA ALA A 227 -6.17 19.92 -1.40
C ALA A 227 -5.42 18.73 -0.77
N LEU A 228 -4.54 18.07 -1.53
CA LEU A 228 -3.64 17.01 -1.09
C LEU A 228 -2.89 17.36 0.20
N TRP A 229 -2.41 18.60 0.33
CA TRP A 229 -1.59 19.02 1.47
C TRP A 229 -2.37 19.15 2.78
N SER A 230 -3.70 18.90 2.73
CA SER A 230 -4.54 18.75 3.92
C SER A 230 -4.82 17.29 4.29
N LEU A 231 -4.31 16.32 3.52
CA LEU A 231 -4.44 14.90 3.83
C LEU A 231 -3.69 14.58 5.12
N THR A 232 -4.37 13.93 6.06
CA THR A 232 -3.82 13.46 7.33
C THR A 232 -3.80 11.94 7.37
N PRO A 233 -3.02 11.32 8.28
CA PRO A 233 -3.05 9.88 8.46
C PRO A 233 -4.45 9.31 8.71
N GLU A 234 -5.25 9.96 9.57
CA GLU A 234 -6.62 9.54 9.89
C GLU A 234 -7.53 9.58 8.66
N ARG A 235 -7.32 10.55 7.76
CA ARG A 235 -8.08 10.62 6.51
C ARG A 235 -7.68 9.52 5.54
N VAL A 236 -6.41 9.10 5.50
CA VAL A 236 -5.96 7.92 4.74
C VAL A 236 -6.68 6.67 5.24
N GLU A 237 -6.66 6.43 6.56
CA GLU A 237 -7.34 5.26 7.16
C GLU A 237 -8.82 5.25 6.81
N LYS A 238 -9.48 6.42 6.92
CA LYS A 238 -10.88 6.55 6.55
C LYS A 238 -11.13 6.28 5.07
N LEU A 239 -10.33 6.83 4.15
CA LEU A 239 -10.54 6.72 2.70
C LEU A 239 -10.33 5.30 2.17
N PHE A 240 -9.37 4.59 2.74
CA PHE A 240 -8.96 3.26 2.30
C PHE A 240 -9.43 2.14 3.24
N ALA A 241 -10.29 2.46 4.22
CA ALA A 241 -10.91 1.47 5.09
C ALA A 241 -11.69 0.42 4.29
N THR A 242 -11.47 -0.85 4.59
CA THR A 242 -12.31 -1.94 4.10
C THR A 242 -13.35 -2.35 5.12
N PRO A 243 -14.55 -2.72 4.70
CA PRO A 243 -15.59 -3.17 5.61
C PRO A 243 -15.18 -4.46 6.31
N GLY A 244 -15.26 -4.49 7.64
CA GLY A 244 -15.02 -5.69 8.43
C GLY A 244 -13.54 -6.08 8.64
N GLY A 245 -12.59 -5.30 8.13
CA GLY A 245 -11.15 -5.50 8.39
C GLY A 245 -10.55 -4.38 9.24
N ASP A 246 -9.60 -4.73 10.12
CA ASP A 246 -8.81 -3.76 10.88
C ASP A 246 -7.65 -3.16 10.04
N GLU A 247 -7.28 -3.83 8.94
CA GLU A 247 -6.20 -3.44 8.04
C GLU A 247 -6.70 -3.29 6.59
N SER A 248 -6.21 -2.27 5.90
CA SER A 248 -6.56 -1.99 4.51
C SER A 248 -5.72 -2.86 3.56
N PRO A 249 -6.31 -3.49 2.52
CA PRO A 249 -5.55 -4.22 1.51
C PRO A 249 -4.80 -3.28 0.54
N TYR A 250 -4.99 -1.97 0.65
CA TYR A 250 -4.52 -1.01 -0.33
C TYR A 250 -3.18 -0.35 0.02
N TYR A 251 -2.79 -0.36 1.29
CA TYR A 251 -1.62 0.39 1.76
C TYR A 251 -0.98 -0.24 2.99
N GLN A 252 0.26 0.16 3.25
CA GLN A 252 1.00 -0.13 4.48
C GLN A 252 1.52 1.17 5.09
N TRP A 253 1.50 1.28 6.42
CA TRP A 253 2.24 2.34 7.10
C TRP A 253 3.74 2.04 7.01
N LEU A 254 4.53 3.04 6.61
CA LEU A 254 5.99 2.95 6.64
C LEU A 254 6.52 3.04 8.06
N THR A 255 5.81 3.72 8.96
CA THR A 255 6.21 3.90 10.35
C THR A 255 5.03 3.76 11.29
N SER A 256 5.32 3.35 12.53
CA SER A 256 4.36 3.12 13.61
C SER A 256 3.69 4.43 14.05
N ASP A 257 4.40 5.55 13.92
CA ASP A 257 3.90 6.90 14.16
C ASP A 257 3.15 7.50 12.96
N LYS A 258 2.96 6.72 11.89
CA LYS A 258 2.19 7.07 10.68
C LYS A 258 2.71 8.32 9.95
N THR A 259 4.03 8.54 10.00
CA THR A 259 4.70 9.64 9.26
C THR A 259 4.93 9.32 7.78
N GLY A 260 4.67 8.10 7.33
CA GLY A 260 4.63 7.77 5.91
C GLY A 260 3.68 6.61 5.60
N VAL A 261 2.98 6.68 4.47
CA VAL A 261 2.14 5.59 3.94
C VAL A 261 2.63 5.18 2.56
N ARG A 262 2.62 3.87 2.31
CA ARG A 262 3.02 3.25 1.05
C ARG A 262 1.83 2.53 0.42
N PHE A 263 1.57 2.83 -0.84
CA PHE A 263 0.69 2.08 -1.73
C PHE A 263 1.58 1.31 -2.69
N SER A 264 1.41 -0.01 -2.81
CA SER A 264 2.18 -0.84 -3.74
C SER A 264 1.27 -1.83 -4.43
N ARG A 265 1.73 -2.40 -5.55
CA ARG A 265 0.99 -3.48 -6.25
C ARG A 265 0.87 -4.75 -5.42
N HIS A 266 1.78 -4.94 -4.47
CA HIS A 266 1.83 -6.09 -3.58
C HIS A 266 2.07 -5.64 -2.13
N PRO A 267 1.06 -5.03 -1.47
CA PRO A 267 1.21 -4.54 -0.10
C PRO A 267 1.34 -5.71 0.88
N PHE A 268 0.81 -6.88 0.54
CA PHE A 268 0.95 -8.11 1.33
C PHE A 268 1.21 -9.29 0.40
N SER A 269 1.77 -10.39 0.92
CA SER A 269 2.16 -11.55 0.12
C SER A 269 1.00 -12.22 -0.62
N ASN A 270 -0.23 -12.02 -0.16
CA ASN A 270 -1.47 -12.60 -0.71
C ASN A 270 -2.41 -11.52 -1.29
N VAL A 271 -1.93 -10.31 -1.53
CA VAL A 271 -2.74 -9.20 -2.04
C VAL A 271 -2.09 -8.64 -3.30
N GLU A 272 -2.88 -8.50 -4.36
CA GLU A 272 -2.50 -7.82 -5.59
C GLU A 272 -3.43 -6.63 -5.81
N VAL A 273 -2.84 -5.47 -6.09
CA VAL A 273 -3.55 -4.21 -6.35
C VAL A 273 -3.09 -3.63 -7.68
N ASP A 274 -4.02 -3.47 -8.62
CA ASP A 274 -3.81 -2.74 -9.85
C ASP A 274 -3.84 -1.22 -9.57
N LEU A 275 -2.64 -0.66 -9.32
CA LEU A 275 -2.44 0.75 -9.05
C LEU A 275 -2.37 1.56 -10.35
N SER A 276 -2.99 2.75 -10.34
CA SER A 276 -2.94 3.65 -11.49
C SER A 276 -3.10 5.12 -11.13
N LEU A 277 -2.71 5.99 -12.06
CA LEU A 277 -2.90 7.44 -12.05
C LEU A 277 -3.37 7.93 -13.42
N PHE A 278 -3.78 9.19 -13.45
CA PHE A 278 -4.26 9.95 -14.60
C PHE A 278 -5.48 9.28 -15.23
N ASP A 279 -6.56 9.15 -14.45
CA ASP A 279 -7.81 8.47 -14.82
C ASP A 279 -7.59 7.02 -15.25
N GLY A 280 -6.61 6.36 -14.63
CA GLY A 280 -6.25 4.97 -14.92
C GLY A 280 -5.36 4.78 -16.15
N ALA A 281 -4.92 5.85 -16.81
CA ALA A 281 -4.14 5.78 -18.06
C ALA A 281 -2.68 5.34 -17.86
N VAL A 282 -2.12 5.56 -16.66
CA VAL A 282 -0.74 5.20 -16.34
C VAL A 282 -0.73 4.22 -15.17
N PRO A 283 -0.25 2.97 -15.38
CA PRO A 283 0.00 2.04 -14.28
C PRO A 283 1.04 2.60 -13.31
N VAL A 284 0.88 2.26 -12.04
CA VAL A 284 1.79 2.64 -10.95
C VAL A 284 2.34 1.37 -10.30
N GLU A 285 3.61 1.40 -9.93
CA GLU A 285 4.26 0.32 -9.18
C GLU A 285 4.14 0.56 -7.68
N GLU A 286 4.41 1.81 -7.28
CA GLU A 286 4.39 2.26 -5.89
C GLU A 286 4.09 3.76 -5.80
N ALA A 287 3.39 4.16 -4.74
CA ALA A 287 3.33 5.54 -4.29
C ALA A 287 3.58 5.65 -2.78
N VAL A 288 4.41 6.60 -2.38
CA VAL A 288 4.68 6.92 -0.98
C VAL A 288 4.21 8.33 -0.70
N VAL A 289 3.41 8.51 0.36
CA VAL A 289 3.04 9.82 0.88
C VAL A 289 3.68 9.99 2.25
N GLU A 290 4.42 11.07 2.43
CA GLU A 290 5.05 11.40 3.70
C GLU A 290 4.31 12.55 4.39
N PHE A 291 4.21 12.46 5.71
CA PHE A 291 3.52 13.41 6.56
C PHE A 291 4.51 14.15 7.45
N THR A 292 4.44 15.47 7.41
CA THR A 292 5.17 16.36 8.32
C THR A 292 4.16 17.12 9.17
N LYS A 293 4.33 17.10 10.49
CA LYS A 293 3.38 17.73 11.43
C LYS A 293 1.92 17.28 11.20
N GLY A 294 1.72 15.99 10.92
CA GLY A 294 0.41 15.37 10.73
C GLY A 294 -0.28 15.66 9.39
N LYS A 295 0.40 16.31 8.43
CA LYS A 295 -0.15 16.62 7.10
C LYS A 295 0.79 16.17 5.99
N ALA A 296 0.22 15.76 4.86
CA ALA A 296 1.01 15.38 3.69
C ALA A 296 1.93 16.53 3.27
N SER A 297 3.22 16.23 3.09
CA SER A 297 4.25 17.19 2.69
C SER A 297 4.94 16.79 1.39
N ARG A 298 5.07 15.49 1.12
CA ARG A 298 5.70 14.95 -0.08
C ARG A 298 4.97 13.71 -0.59
N VAL A 299 5.02 13.51 -1.90
CA VAL A 299 4.56 12.29 -2.58
C VAL A 299 5.62 11.85 -3.58
N SER A 300 6.01 10.58 -3.54
CA SER A 300 6.84 9.95 -4.57
C SER A 300 6.05 8.84 -5.22
N VAL A 301 6.03 8.77 -6.55
CA VAL A 301 5.32 7.76 -7.33
C VAL A 301 6.25 7.12 -8.33
N SER A 302 6.43 5.80 -8.24
CA SER A 302 7.08 4.99 -9.27
C SER A 302 6.05 4.64 -10.36
N LEU A 303 6.11 5.33 -11.50
CA LEU A 303 5.27 5.06 -12.68
C LEU A 303 5.79 3.88 -13.50
N TYR A 304 7.06 3.54 -13.32
CA TYR A 304 7.71 2.33 -13.81
C TYR A 304 9.06 2.18 -13.10
N ASN A 305 9.41 0.95 -12.74
CA ASN A 305 10.79 0.59 -12.46
C ASN A 305 11.04 -0.84 -12.96
N ARG A 306 12.21 -1.08 -13.57
CA ARG A 306 12.51 -2.36 -14.24
C ARG A 306 12.58 -3.53 -13.25
N GLY A 307 13.00 -3.27 -12.02
CA GLY A 307 13.13 -4.32 -11.00
C GLY A 307 11.78 -4.93 -10.61
N ASP A 308 10.73 -4.13 -10.52
CA ASP A 308 9.40 -4.59 -10.12
C ASP A 308 8.53 -4.98 -11.32
N SER A 309 8.64 -4.24 -12.43
CA SER A 309 7.80 -4.45 -13.63
C SER A 309 8.44 -5.36 -14.69
N GLY A 310 9.72 -5.68 -14.56
CA GLY A 310 10.51 -6.25 -15.65
C GLY A 310 10.74 -5.26 -16.80
N SER A 311 11.22 -5.77 -17.94
CA SER A 311 11.47 -4.94 -19.13
C SER A 311 10.19 -4.43 -19.76
N VAL A 312 10.15 -3.15 -20.08
CA VAL A 312 9.05 -2.50 -20.81
C VAL A 312 9.46 -2.11 -22.23
N GLN A 313 8.51 -2.12 -23.16
CA GLN A 313 8.73 -1.63 -24.52
C GLN A 313 8.95 -0.11 -24.53
N ALA A 314 9.82 0.38 -25.41
CA ALA A 314 10.15 1.81 -25.51
C ALA A 314 8.92 2.69 -25.75
N GLU A 315 7.98 2.24 -26.59
CA GLU A 315 6.75 2.98 -26.86
C GLU A 315 5.81 3.04 -25.66
N GLU A 316 5.74 1.97 -24.88
CA GLU A 316 4.95 1.94 -23.64
C GLU A 316 5.54 2.93 -22.62
N PHE A 317 6.87 2.90 -22.44
CA PHE A 317 7.57 3.84 -21.56
C PHE A 317 7.33 5.30 -21.99
N LYS A 318 7.49 5.58 -23.29
CA LYS A 318 7.26 6.89 -23.87
C LYS A 318 5.81 7.35 -23.70
N ARG A 319 4.83 6.46 -23.88
CA ARG A 319 3.41 6.75 -23.64
C ARG A 319 3.16 7.14 -22.18
N ARG A 320 3.69 6.37 -21.22
CA ARG A 320 3.56 6.70 -19.78
C ARG A 320 4.18 8.07 -19.47
N TYR A 321 5.40 8.32 -19.95
CA TYR A 321 6.10 9.59 -19.81
C TYR A 321 5.31 10.78 -20.38
N GLN A 322 4.83 10.67 -21.62
CA GLN A 322 4.05 11.73 -22.26
C GLN A 322 2.72 11.98 -21.56
N THR A 323 2.01 10.92 -21.18
CA THR A 323 0.72 11.02 -20.48
C THR A 323 0.89 11.72 -19.13
N ALA A 324 1.90 11.32 -18.35
CA ALA A 324 2.21 11.95 -17.07
C ALA A 324 2.62 13.42 -17.25
N GLY A 325 3.53 13.71 -18.17
CA GLY A 325 4.01 15.09 -18.42
C GLY A 325 2.90 16.04 -18.87
N VAL A 326 2.05 15.62 -19.82
CA VAL A 326 0.91 16.43 -20.31
C VAL A 326 -0.11 16.64 -19.20
N SER A 327 -0.43 15.58 -18.45
CA SER A 327 -1.42 15.66 -17.37
C SER A 327 -0.94 16.57 -16.24
N MET A 328 0.32 16.44 -15.80
CA MET A 328 0.91 17.33 -14.81
C MET A 328 0.97 18.78 -15.28
N GLY A 329 1.27 19.02 -16.56
CA GLY A 329 1.20 20.37 -17.14
C GLY A 329 -0.19 20.99 -17.04
N LYS A 330 -1.26 20.21 -17.29
CA LYS A 330 -2.65 20.65 -17.12
C LYS A 330 -3.00 20.90 -15.65
N ILE A 331 -2.64 19.97 -14.77
CA ILE A 331 -2.95 20.04 -13.33
C ILE A 331 -2.28 21.26 -12.69
N LEU A 332 -1.02 21.51 -13.00
CA LEU A 332 -0.22 22.56 -12.36
C LEU A 332 -0.41 23.94 -13.01
N GLY A 333 -0.87 23.99 -14.26
CA GLY A 333 -1.18 25.23 -14.97
C GLY A 333 0.02 26.16 -15.21
N VAL A 334 1.25 25.66 -15.06
CA VAL A 334 2.50 26.40 -15.29
C VAL A 334 3.41 25.68 -16.28
N ARG A 335 4.26 26.42 -16.98
CA ARG A 335 5.27 25.83 -17.88
C ARG A 335 6.33 25.08 -17.07
N PRO A 336 6.68 23.85 -17.45
CA PRO A 336 7.80 23.16 -16.83
C PRO A 336 9.15 23.72 -17.29
N THR A 337 10.18 23.44 -16.50
CA THR A 337 11.58 23.60 -16.86
C THR A 337 12.18 22.23 -17.17
N GLU A 338 12.87 22.11 -18.31
CA GLU A 338 13.57 20.86 -18.67
C GLU A 338 14.75 20.64 -17.73
N ARG A 339 14.89 19.40 -17.26
CA ARG A 339 16.07 18.94 -16.53
C ARG A 339 16.86 18.00 -17.42
N ARG A 340 18.07 18.43 -17.78
CA ARG A 340 19.03 17.60 -18.51
C ARG A 340 19.94 16.86 -17.53
N PRO A 341 20.37 15.64 -17.87
CA PRO A 341 21.34 14.92 -17.05
C PRO A 341 22.60 15.74 -16.82
N SER A 342 22.97 15.93 -15.55
CA SER A 342 24.22 16.60 -15.19
C SER A 342 25.38 15.61 -15.34
N ALA A 343 26.52 16.08 -15.85
CA ALA A 343 27.75 15.30 -15.86
C ALA A 343 28.28 15.01 -14.44
N GLN A 344 27.84 15.78 -13.44
CA GLN A 344 28.28 15.68 -12.05
C GLN A 344 27.39 14.76 -11.19
N SER A 345 26.23 14.31 -11.67
CA SER A 345 25.34 13.43 -10.90
C SER A 345 25.73 11.96 -11.07
N ALA A 346 25.75 11.21 -9.96
CA ALA A 346 26.11 9.79 -9.93
C ALA A 346 25.18 8.93 -10.81
N VAL A 347 23.90 9.27 -10.80
CA VAL A 347 22.85 8.76 -11.69
C VAL A 347 22.49 9.87 -12.66
N LYS A 348 22.48 9.56 -13.96
CA LYS A 348 22.12 10.52 -15.00
C LYS A 348 20.60 10.54 -15.14
N ILE A 349 19.97 11.58 -14.61
CA ILE A 349 18.51 11.74 -14.60
C ILE A 349 18.11 12.83 -15.59
N GLY A 350 17.23 12.49 -16.53
CA GLY A 350 16.51 13.46 -17.36
C GLY A 350 15.11 13.69 -16.79
N GLY A 351 14.47 14.80 -17.15
CA GLY A 351 13.12 15.06 -16.67
C GLY A 351 12.59 16.46 -16.90
N TRP A 352 11.50 16.75 -16.21
CA TRP A 352 10.85 18.06 -16.17
C TRP A 352 10.52 18.43 -14.74
N ALA A 353 10.62 19.72 -14.41
CA ALA A 353 10.26 20.25 -13.11
C ALA A 353 9.23 21.37 -13.23
N TRP A 354 8.29 21.45 -12.29
CA TRP A 354 7.30 22.50 -12.19
C TRP A 354 7.39 23.15 -10.81
N ASN A 355 7.27 24.48 -10.78
CA ASN A 355 7.16 25.28 -9.58
C ASN A 355 5.86 26.08 -9.67
N ALA A 356 4.77 25.49 -9.16
CA ALA A 356 3.45 26.09 -9.18
C ALA A 356 3.07 26.60 -7.78
N PRO A 357 2.15 27.58 -7.66
CA PRO A 357 1.64 28.00 -6.36
C PRO A 357 1.00 26.86 -5.55
N SER A 358 0.44 25.85 -6.21
CA SER A 358 -0.23 24.72 -5.58
C SER A 358 0.70 23.57 -5.19
N ALA A 359 1.85 23.42 -5.84
CA ALA A 359 2.83 22.35 -5.58
C ALA A 359 4.15 22.56 -6.32
N LEU A 360 5.18 21.87 -5.84
CA LEU A 360 6.39 21.57 -6.58
C LEU A 360 6.25 20.16 -7.19
N ALA A 361 6.73 19.96 -8.42
CA ALA A 361 6.70 18.65 -9.06
C ALA A 361 7.95 18.36 -9.89
N ALA A 362 8.31 17.09 -10.02
CA ALA A 362 9.37 16.61 -10.90
C ALA A 362 8.96 15.28 -11.53
N LEU A 363 9.03 15.17 -12.86
CA LEU A 363 8.91 13.93 -13.61
C LEU A 363 10.30 13.52 -14.07
N GLU A 364 10.79 12.39 -13.59
CA GLU A 364 12.18 11.97 -13.71
C GLU A 364 12.29 10.59 -14.35
N TYR A 365 13.29 10.42 -15.22
CA TYR A 365 13.60 9.16 -15.89
C TYR A 365 15.12 8.98 -16.04
N ASN A 366 15.57 7.73 -16.21
CA ASN A 366 16.98 7.46 -16.46
C ASN A 366 17.41 7.96 -17.85
N ALA A 367 18.57 8.62 -17.94
CA ALA A 367 19.08 9.16 -19.19
C ALA A 367 19.18 8.09 -20.30
N GLY A 368 18.83 8.46 -21.52
CA GLY A 368 18.82 7.57 -22.68
C GLY A 368 17.54 6.75 -22.85
N ALA A 369 16.65 6.65 -21.85
CA ALA A 369 15.43 5.83 -21.94
C ALA A 369 14.46 6.28 -23.05
N LEU A 370 14.47 7.56 -23.41
CA LEU A 370 13.66 8.12 -24.50
C LEU A 370 14.38 8.14 -25.86
N GLU A 371 15.66 7.73 -25.89
CA GLU A 371 16.55 7.77 -27.06
C GLU A 371 16.93 6.34 -27.52
N GLY A 372 16.15 5.34 -27.13
CA GLY A 372 16.38 3.92 -27.47
C GLY A 372 17.30 3.17 -26.50
N GLY A 373 17.78 3.82 -25.44
CA GLY A 373 18.44 3.15 -24.31
C GLY A 373 17.43 2.38 -23.44
N GLN A 374 17.95 1.45 -22.62
CA GLN A 374 17.12 0.63 -21.73
C GLN A 374 16.38 1.50 -20.69
N PRO A 375 15.04 1.43 -20.61
CA PRO A 375 14.31 2.07 -19.53
C PRO A 375 14.52 1.33 -18.20
N GLU A 376 14.95 2.08 -17.19
CA GLU A 376 15.19 1.59 -15.82
C GLU A 376 14.14 2.12 -14.85
N PHE A 377 13.78 3.40 -14.94
CA PHE A 377 12.73 3.99 -14.11
C PHE A 377 12.04 5.19 -14.76
N LEU A 378 10.80 5.43 -14.35
CA LEU A 378 10.03 6.66 -14.55
C LEU A 378 9.31 6.97 -13.24
N ARG A 379 9.53 8.16 -12.67
CA ARG A 379 8.94 8.54 -11.38
C ARG A 379 8.41 9.98 -11.37
N LEU A 380 7.36 10.20 -10.61
CA LEU A 380 6.78 11.51 -10.33
C LEU A 380 7.00 11.83 -8.86
N ARG A 381 7.59 12.99 -8.55
CA ARG A 381 7.72 13.51 -7.19
C ARG A 381 6.93 14.80 -7.06
N LEU A 382 6.21 14.95 -5.96
CA LEU A 382 5.44 16.14 -5.60
C LEU A 382 5.84 16.59 -4.20
N ALA A 383 5.82 17.89 -3.95
CA ALA A 383 5.99 18.45 -2.61
C ALA A 383 5.11 19.68 -2.39
N ALA A 384 4.72 19.89 -1.14
CA ALA A 384 4.03 21.10 -0.73
C ALA A 384 4.91 22.33 -1.03
N PRO A 385 4.32 23.49 -1.39
CA PRO A 385 5.09 24.69 -1.74
C PRO A 385 6.10 25.14 -0.68
N GLY A 386 5.85 24.84 0.60
CA GLY A 386 6.75 25.15 1.72
C GLY A 386 8.02 24.29 1.79
N GLU A 387 8.09 23.17 1.07
CA GLU A 387 9.19 22.20 1.11
C GLU A 387 10.26 22.45 0.04
N ARG A 388 10.34 23.68 -0.49
CA ARG A 388 11.16 24.00 -1.68
C ARG A 388 12.63 23.60 -1.56
N GLU A 389 13.26 23.88 -0.43
CA GLU A 389 14.67 23.56 -0.24
C GLU A 389 14.92 22.05 -0.16
N ALA A 390 14.10 21.34 0.63
CA ALA A 390 14.16 19.89 0.76
C ALA A 390 13.89 19.21 -0.59
N PHE A 391 12.87 19.67 -1.32
CA PHE A 391 12.52 19.14 -2.64
C PHE A 391 13.62 19.37 -3.67
N ALA A 392 14.22 20.57 -3.71
CA ALA A 392 15.33 20.87 -4.61
C ALA A 392 16.59 20.03 -4.28
N SER A 393 16.82 19.73 -3.00
CA SER A 393 17.90 18.85 -2.56
C SER A 393 17.65 17.39 -3.00
N GLU A 394 16.45 16.87 -2.74
CA GLU A 394 16.06 15.48 -3.03
C GLU A 394 16.00 15.18 -4.53
N THR A 395 15.57 16.16 -5.32
CA THR A 395 15.55 16.08 -6.79
C THR A 395 16.90 16.47 -7.41
N GLY A 396 17.93 16.79 -6.62
CA GLY A 396 19.25 17.15 -7.14
C GLY A 396 19.27 18.42 -8.01
N GLN A 397 18.34 19.36 -7.76
CA GLN A 397 18.29 20.69 -8.37
C GLN A 397 19.21 21.69 -7.64
N SER A 398 19.64 21.39 -6.42
CA SER A 398 20.62 22.19 -5.68
C SER A 398 22.05 21.70 -5.95
N MET A 399 22.98 22.65 -6.21
CA MET A 399 24.41 22.41 -6.39
C MET A 399 25.17 22.11 -5.08
N ARG A 400 24.52 22.25 -3.92
CA ARG A 400 25.16 21.85 -2.67
C ARG A 400 25.23 20.32 -2.65
N ARG A 401 26.45 19.78 -2.49
CA ARG A 401 26.68 18.45 -1.93
C ARG A 401 26.10 18.45 -0.52
N THR A 402 24.79 18.34 -0.38
CA THR A 402 24.08 18.37 0.90
C THR A 402 24.26 17.04 1.64
N ALA A 403 25.41 16.38 1.55
CA ALA A 403 25.70 15.31 2.47
C ALA A 403 25.96 15.95 3.83
N LEU A 404 25.31 15.46 4.89
CA LEU A 404 25.65 15.87 6.26
C LEU A 404 27.16 15.73 6.47
N GLY A 405 27.81 16.76 7.04
CA GLY A 405 29.21 16.64 7.41
C GLY A 405 29.39 15.62 8.54
N LYS A 406 30.54 14.94 8.60
CA LYS A 406 30.86 14.01 9.71
C LYS A 406 30.67 14.65 11.09
N ALA A 407 31.00 15.93 11.23
CA ALA A 407 30.85 16.69 12.47
C ALA A 407 29.38 16.94 12.88
N GLU A 408 28.43 16.86 11.94
CA GLU A 408 27.00 17.05 12.24
C GLU A 408 26.34 15.76 12.72
N LEU A 409 26.85 14.60 12.31
CA LEU A 409 26.23 13.29 12.56
C LEU A 409 26.03 12.97 14.06
N PRO A 410 26.95 13.31 15.00
CA PRO A 410 26.75 13.04 16.42
C PRO A 410 25.48 13.66 17.01
N ARG A 411 24.90 14.72 16.41
CA ARG A 411 23.66 15.35 16.92
C ARG A 411 22.44 14.44 16.84
N PHE A 412 22.47 13.43 15.97
CA PHE A 412 21.39 12.46 15.81
C PHE A 412 21.48 11.31 16.83
N VAL A 413 22.54 11.26 17.63
CA VAL A 413 22.72 10.22 18.66
C VAL A 413 21.85 10.56 19.87
N LYS A 414 20.88 9.68 20.14
CA LYS A 414 20.02 9.71 21.32
C LYS A 414 20.61 8.83 22.43
N ARG A 415 20.47 9.29 23.66
CA ARG A 415 20.87 8.58 24.88
C ARG A 415 19.68 8.56 25.83
N GLU A 416 19.13 7.38 26.04
CA GLU A 416 17.91 7.19 26.84
C GLU A 416 18.23 6.78 28.27
N LYS A 417 17.31 7.07 29.19
CA LYS A 417 17.46 6.74 30.62
C LYS A 417 17.61 5.24 30.90
N ASN A 418 17.11 4.39 30.00
CA ASN A 418 17.19 2.93 30.11
C ASN A 418 18.55 2.35 29.65
N GLY A 419 19.51 3.21 29.29
CA GLY A 419 20.84 2.83 28.82
C GLY A 419 20.97 2.63 27.31
N ASP A 420 19.89 2.81 26.53
CA ASP A 420 19.97 2.74 25.07
C ASP A 420 20.74 3.96 24.53
N VAL A 421 21.68 3.69 23.64
CA VAL A 421 22.41 4.70 22.85
C VAL A 421 22.20 4.34 21.39
N PHE A 422 21.53 5.20 20.63
CA PHE A 422 21.19 4.90 19.24
C PHE A 422 21.07 6.15 18.37
N ILE A 423 21.18 5.96 17.06
CA ILE A 423 21.05 7.00 16.05
C ILE A 423 19.56 7.15 15.70
N GLY A 424 19.00 8.33 15.95
CA GLY A 424 17.65 8.70 15.54
C GLY A 424 17.59 9.20 14.10
N GLU A 425 16.36 9.47 13.62
CA GLU A 425 16.10 10.07 12.30
C GLU A 425 16.62 9.28 11.09
N VAL A 426 16.91 7.98 11.26
CA VAL A 426 17.14 7.07 10.13
C VAL A 426 15.78 6.84 9.44
N PRO A 427 15.59 7.29 8.19
CA PRO A 427 14.31 7.20 7.51
C PRO A 427 13.93 5.75 7.27
N MET A 428 12.63 5.48 7.21
CA MET A 428 12.11 4.16 6.87
C MET A 428 11.84 4.06 5.36
N VAL A 429 12.30 2.97 4.78
CA VAL A 429 12.03 2.58 3.40
C VAL A 429 11.62 1.12 3.46
N ASP A 430 10.44 0.82 2.93
CA ASP A 430 9.97 -0.55 2.79
C ASP A 430 10.58 -1.16 1.54
N GLN A 431 11.25 -2.30 1.69
CA GLN A 431 11.92 -2.98 0.59
C GLN A 431 10.97 -3.64 -0.40
N GLY A 432 9.68 -3.78 -0.09
CA GLY A 432 8.74 -4.56 -0.90
C GLY A 432 9.05 -6.05 -0.92
N ALA A 433 8.91 -6.68 -2.09
CA ALA A 433 9.11 -8.11 -2.26
C ALA A 433 10.61 -8.52 -2.20
N LYS A 434 10.88 -9.84 -2.28
CA LYS A 434 12.21 -10.44 -2.04
C LYS A 434 13.31 -9.81 -2.91
N GLY A 435 14.53 -9.67 -2.35
CA GLY A 435 15.74 -9.26 -3.08
C GLY A 435 16.18 -7.80 -2.87
N TYR A 436 15.32 -6.94 -2.31
CA TYR A 436 15.58 -5.49 -2.19
C TYR A 436 16.22 -5.03 -0.86
N CYS A 437 16.47 -5.92 0.09
CA CYS A 437 16.96 -5.54 1.43
C CYS A 437 18.27 -4.72 1.39
N VAL A 438 19.15 -5.00 0.42
CA VAL A 438 20.41 -4.25 0.22
C VAL A 438 20.13 -2.83 -0.24
N VAL A 439 19.37 -2.68 -1.32
CA VAL A 439 19.13 -1.37 -1.95
C VAL A 439 18.25 -0.49 -1.06
N ALA A 440 17.28 -1.08 -0.34
CA ALA A 440 16.48 -0.38 0.67
C ALA A 440 17.35 0.08 1.85
N SER A 441 18.19 -0.79 2.42
CA SER A 441 19.11 -0.41 3.50
C SER A 441 20.09 0.68 3.07
N CYS A 442 20.58 0.62 1.82
CA CYS A 442 21.43 1.67 1.25
C CYS A 442 20.67 2.98 1.07
N GLN A 443 19.45 2.97 0.53
CA GLN A 443 18.61 4.16 0.40
C GLN A 443 18.36 4.81 1.76
N ARG A 444 18.10 4.03 2.80
CA ARG A 444 17.89 4.54 4.16
C ARG A 444 19.13 5.25 4.69
N LEU A 445 20.30 4.64 4.53
CA LEU A 445 21.57 5.26 4.90
C LEU A 445 21.85 6.53 4.07
N PHE A 446 21.58 6.50 2.77
CA PHE A 446 21.79 7.64 1.87
C PHE A 446 20.87 8.80 2.22
N SER A 447 19.60 8.51 2.48
CA SER A 447 18.60 9.49 2.88
C SER A 447 18.91 10.08 4.26
N TYR A 448 19.42 9.27 5.19
CA TYR A 448 19.98 9.74 6.47
C TYR A 448 21.13 10.72 6.21
N LEU A 449 22.08 10.35 5.35
CA LEU A 449 23.21 11.20 4.95
C LEU A 449 22.83 12.34 4.01
N ARG A 450 21.56 12.48 3.61
CA ARG A 450 21.05 13.51 2.68
C ARG A 450 21.66 13.44 1.27
N ILE A 451 22.01 12.23 0.84
CA ILE A 451 22.43 11.91 -0.52
C ILE A 451 21.18 11.53 -1.34
N PRO A 452 20.83 12.28 -2.41
CA PRO A 452 19.64 12.01 -3.22
C PRO A 452 19.88 10.79 -4.13
N CYS A 453 19.46 9.62 -3.67
CA CYS A 453 19.45 8.38 -4.45
C CYS A 453 18.43 7.41 -3.84
N ASP A 454 17.50 6.91 -4.65
CA ASP A 454 16.55 5.89 -4.20
C ASP A 454 17.00 4.45 -4.54
N GLN A 455 16.28 3.46 -4.01
CA GLN A 455 16.60 2.05 -4.18
C GLN A 455 16.60 1.60 -5.64
N HIS A 456 15.80 2.20 -6.51
CA HIS A 456 15.74 1.84 -7.93
C HIS A 456 16.98 2.36 -8.68
N GLU A 457 17.43 3.57 -8.34
CA GLU A 457 18.70 4.10 -8.81
C GLU A 457 19.89 3.27 -8.31
N ILE A 458 19.85 2.83 -7.05
CA ILE A 458 20.87 1.96 -6.47
C ILE A 458 20.87 0.59 -7.17
N ALA A 459 19.69 0.02 -7.44
CA ALA A 459 19.54 -1.24 -8.16
C ALA A 459 20.13 -1.16 -9.58
N GLN A 460 19.89 -0.05 -10.30
CA GLN A 460 20.50 0.21 -11.60
C GLN A 460 22.03 0.22 -11.52
N ILE A 461 22.61 0.85 -10.50
CA ILE A 461 24.07 0.92 -10.32
C ILE A 461 24.64 -0.46 -9.95
N ALA A 462 23.94 -1.19 -9.09
CA ALA A 462 24.35 -2.51 -8.65
C ALA A 462 24.29 -3.55 -9.79
N GLY A 463 23.38 -3.36 -10.75
CA GLY A 463 23.01 -4.37 -11.74
C GLY A 463 22.15 -5.47 -11.13
N SER A 464 21.36 -5.12 -10.11
CA SER A 464 20.49 -6.06 -9.39
C SER A 464 19.15 -6.20 -10.10
N ASP A 465 18.67 -7.43 -10.25
CA ASP A 465 17.31 -7.76 -10.70
C ASP A 465 16.55 -8.43 -9.52
N ALA A 466 15.22 -8.27 -9.45
CA ALA A 466 14.40 -8.82 -8.35
C ALA A 466 14.47 -10.35 -8.18
N GLY A 467 15.02 -11.06 -9.17
CA GLY A 467 15.12 -12.52 -9.18
C GLY A 467 16.39 -13.10 -8.54
N SER A 468 17.44 -12.31 -8.24
CA SER A 468 18.66 -12.83 -7.63
C SER A 468 18.63 -12.69 -6.11
N GLY A 469 18.69 -13.82 -5.42
CA GLY A 469 18.91 -13.84 -3.97
C GLY A 469 20.23 -13.13 -3.62
N THR A 470 20.22 -12.39 -2.51
CA THR A 470 21.35 -11.58 -2.08
C THR A 470 22.50 -12.44 -1.56
N ASN A 471 23.59 -12.59 -2.32
CA ASN A 471 24.87 -13.11 -1.82
C ASN A 471 25.73 -11.96 -1.25
N SER A 472 26.35 -12.16 -0.10
CA SER A 472 27.21 -11.16 0.57
C SER A 472 28.37 -10.61 -0.26
N MET A 473 28.91 -11.37 -1.21
CA MET A 473 29.90 -10.82 -2.16
C MET A 473 29.26 -9.89 -3.19
N ASP A 474 28.11 -10.26 -3.75
CA ASP A 474 27.37 -9.40 -4.70
C ASP A 474 26.91 -8.08 -4.03
N MET A 475 26.63 -8.12 -2.72
CA MET A 475 26.36 -6.92 -1.92
C MET A 475 27.56 -5.98 -1.87
N GLU A 476 28.76 -6.52 -1.65
CA GLU A 476 29.97 -5.69 -1.57
C GLU A 476 30.30 -5.08 -2.92
N ASP A 477 30.18 -5.82 -4.01
CA ASP A 477 30.40 -5.29 -5.36
C ASP A 477 29.40 -4.18 -5.70
N ALA A 478 28.13 -4.35 -5.32
CA ALA A 478 27.13 -3.30 -5.42
C ALA A 478 27.54 -2.05 -4.61
N LEU A 479 27.96 -2.22 -3.35
CA LEU A 479 28.40 -1.14 -2.47
C LEU A 479 29.67 -0.43 -2.98
N ARG A 480 30.62 -1.15 -3.59
CA ARG A 480 31.81 -0.58 -4.22
C ARG A 480 31.48 0.23 -5.47
N LYS A 481 30.53 -0.22 -6.30
CA LYS A 481 30.04 0.56 -7.44
C LYS A 481 29.38 1.85 -6.96
N ILE A 482 28.57 1.79 -5.91
CA ILE A 482 27.94 2.94 -5.25
C ILE A 482 29.02 3.93 -4.75
N ASP A 483 30.04 3.45 -4.03
CA ASP A 483 31.15 4.26 -3.54
C ASP A 483 31.83 5.09 -4.64
N SER A 484 32.21 4.42 -5.72
CA SER A 484 32.89 5.03 -6.86
C SER A 484 32.08 6.16 -7.52
N ARG A 485 30.74 6.01 -7.52
CA ARG A 485 29.76 6.88 -8.17
C ARG A 485 29.39 8.07 -7.31
N PHE A 486 29.03 7.85 -6.04
CA PHE A 486 28.56 8.90 -5.13
C PHE A 486 29.67 9.64 -4.40
N LYS A 487 30.93 9.20 -4.57
CA LYS A 487 32.10 9.79 -3.89
C LYS A 487 31.91 9.80 -2.36
N VAL A 488 31.28 8.75 -1.83
CA VAL A 488 31.22 8.49 -0.39
C VAL A 488 32.47 7.75 0.06
N ASN A 489 32.64 7.51 1.35
CA ASN A 489 33.72 6.71 1.89
C ASN A 489 33.17 5.36 2.38
N PHE A 490 33.18 4.36 1.49
CA PHE A 490 32.83 3.00 1.85
C PHE A 490 33.97 2.28 2.58
N LYS A 491 33.65 1.62 3.68
CA LYS A 491 34.59 0.79 4.44
C LYS A 491 33.93 -0.48 4.94
N ALA A 492 34.53 -1.63 4.61
CA ALA A 492 34.21 -2.88 5.26
C ALA A 492 34.78 -2.91 6.69
N LEU A 493 33.91 -3.17 7.65
CA LEU A 493 34.28 -3.30 9.06
C LEU A 493 34.67 -4.73 9.43
N GLY A 494 34.13 -5.72 8.70
CA GLY A 494 34.50 -7.13 8.84
C GLY A 494 33.47 -8.08 8.25
N TYR A 495 33.84 -9.36 8.24
CA TYR A 495 33.17 -10.46 7.55
C TYR A 495 33.17 -11.72 8.42
N ARG A 496 32.21 -12.59 8.16
CA ARG A 496 32.21 -13.94 8.71
C ARG A 496 33.33 -14.77 8.10
N LEU A 497 34.10 -15.44 8.95
CA LEU A 497 35.15 -16.35 8.50
C LEU A 497 34.56 -17.70 8.14
N SER A 498 35.16 -18.40 7.17
CA SER A 498 34.73 -19.73 6.71
C SER A 498 34.75 -20.79 7.82
N ARG A 499 35.59 -20.61 8.83
CA ARG A 499 35.69 -21.48 10.02
C ARG A 499 34.73 -21.07 11.16
N GLY A 500 33.87 -20.07 10.94
CA GLY A 500 33.14 -19.38 12.01
C GLY A 500 33.96 -18.25 12.63
N GLY A 501 33.29 -17.34 13.34
CA GLY A 501 33.88 -16.13 13.88
C GLY A 501 33.84 -14.93 12.93
N TYR A 502 34.37 -13.80 13.40
CA TYR A 502 34.34 -12.51 12.70
C TYR A 502 35.77 -12.02 12.46
N GLY A 503 36.06 -11.63 11.23
CA GLY A 503 37.37 -11.12 10.85
C GLY A 503 37.29 -9.77 10.17
N VAL A 504 38.35 -8.99 10.28
CA VAL A 504 38.48 -7.68 9.64
C VAL A 504 39.55 -7.73 8.54
N PRO A 505 39.37 -7.00 7.43
CA PRO A 505 40.42 -6.88 6.41
C PRO A 505 41.65 -6.15 6.96
N TYR A 506 42.83 -6.71 6.73
CA TYR A 506 44.11 -6.05 6.97
C TYR A 506 45.05 -6.32 5.78
N GLY A 507 45.13 -5.34 4.87
CA GLY A 507 45.78 -5.51 3.58
C GLY A 507 45.10 -6.63 2.78
N ASN A 508 45.87 -7.63 2.35
CA ASN A 508 45.38 -8.77 1.58
C ASN A 508 44.97 -9.98 2.45
N ARG A 509 44.88 -9.82 3.78
CA ARG A 509 44.56 -10.91 4.72
C ARG A 509 43.33 -10.58 5.55
N MET A 510 42.59 -11.62 5.93
CA MET A 510 41.55 -11.53 6.95
C MET A 510 42.16 -11.85 8.32
N THR A 511 41.98 -10.95 9.28
CA THR A 511 42.43 -11.16 10.67
C THR A 511 41.21 -11.34 11.55
N GLU A 512 41.12 -12.48 12.22
CA GLU A 512 40.07 -12.73 13.21
C GLU A 512 40.15 -11.70 14.34
N VAL A 513 39.00 -11.19 14.77
CA VAL A 513 38.91 -10.25 15.87
C VAL A 513 38.03 -10.79 16.99
N PRO A 514 38.42 -10.54 18.26
CA PRO A 514 37.62 -10.98 19.39
C PRO A 514 36.30 -10.22 19.46
N PHE A 515 35.30 -10.83 20.09
CA PHE A 515 33.97 -10.27 20.34
C PHE A 515 34.00 -8.82 20.86
N ALA A 516 34.92 -8.50 21.77
CA ALA A 516 35.08 -7.14 22.32
C ALA A 516 35.39 -6.08 21.24
N LYS A 517 36.09 -6.43 20.16
CA LYS A 517 36.33 -5.49 19.04
C LYS A 517 35.06 -5.26 18.22
N PHE A 518 34.20 -6.27 18.06
CA PHE A 518 32.90 -6.12 17.40
C PHE A 518 31.99 -5.19 18.20
N GLU A 519 31.90 -5.38 19.52
CA GLU A 519 31.17 -4.47 20.41
C GLU A 519 31.71 -3.04 20.31
N LYS A 520 33.04 -2.86 20.43
CA LYS A 520 33.68 -1.55 20.31
C LYS A 520 33.39 -0.84 18.98
N GLN A 521 33.37 -1.59 17.87
CA GLN A 521 33.02 -1.02 16.56
C GLN A 521 31.59 -0.46 16.56
N ILE A 522 30.63 -1.19 17.10
CA ILE A 522 29.24 -0.74 17.20
C ILE A 522 29.16 0.53 18.04
N GLU A 523 29.83 0.57 19.19
CA GLU A 523 29.86 1.76 20.05
C GLU A 523 30.48 2.97 19.34
N ASP A 524 31.63 2.78 18.70
CA ASP A 524 32.38 3.85 18.04
C ASP A 524 31.57 4.50 16.91
N TYR A 525 30.98 3.70 16.03
CA TYR A 525 30.19 4.22 14.91
C TYR A 525 28.85 4.79 15.36
N THR A 526 28.21 4.18 16.36
CA THR A 526 27.01 4.77 16.99
C THR A 526 27.32 6.14 17.59
N SER A 527 28.43 6.28 18.32
CA SER A 527 28.82 7.56 18.95
C SER A 527 29.11 8.68 17.95
N LYS A 528 29.54 8.31 16.74
CA LYS A 528 29.77 9.23 15.61
C LYS A 528 28.50 9.55 14.84
N GLY A 529 27.36 8.93 15.16
CA GLY A 529 26.13 9.08 14.40
C GLY A 529 26.17 8.43 13.02
N ILE A 530 26.91 7.33 12.85
CA ILE A 530 27.04 6.63 11.56
C ILE A 530 26.37 5.24 11.66
N PRO A 531 25.21 5.03 11.02
CA PRO A 531 24.60 3.71 10.94
C PRO A 531 25.49 2.73 10.17
N MET A 532 25.45 1.45 10.55
CA MET A 532 26.24 0.40 9.90
C MET A 532 25.32 -0.49 9.07
N LEU A 533 25.66 -0.71 7.80
CA LEU A 533 25.06 -1.75 6.97
C LEU A 533 25.48 -3.11 7.52
N TRP A 534 24.49 -3.93 7.85
CA TRP A 534 24.68 -5.19 8.55
C TRP A 534 24.05 -6.34 7.77
N ALA A 535 24.90 -7.14 7.14
CA ALA A 535 24.51 -8.37 6.49
C ALA A 535 24.49 -9.49 7.53
N LEU A 536 23.39 -10.24 7.60
CA LEU A 536 23.16 -11.27 8.61
C LEU A 536 22.33 -12.44 8.09
N GLU A 537 22.33 -13.53 8.86
CA GLU A 537 21.44 -14.68 8.68
C GLU A 537 20.20 -14.54 9.57
N LEU A 538 19.01 -14.40 8.96
CA LEU A 538 17.73 -14.29 9.67
C LEU A 538 17.27 -15.61 10.28
N GLY A 539 16.41 -15.51 11.31
CA GLY A 539 15.67 -16.65 11.87
C GLY A 539 16.49 -17.57 12.77
N ARG A 540 17.80 -17.33 12.90
CA ARG A 540 18.71 -18.17 13.68
C ARG A 540 18.73 -17.83 15.17
N TYR A 541 18.46 -16.59 15.52
CA TYR A 541 18.49 -16.08 16.89
C TYR A 541 17.26 -15.20 17.16
N PRO A 542 16.80 -15.12 18.42
CA PRO A 542 15.63 -14.31 18.77
C PRO A 542 15.92 -12.82 18.62
N GLU A 543 14.88 -12.07 18.22
CA GLU A 543 14.89 -10.61 18.16
C GLU A 543 13.60 -10.06 18.77
N GLU A 544 13.67 -8.83 19.26
CA GLU A 544 12.55 -8.13 19.87
C GLU A 544 12.28 -6.80 19.14
N PRO A 545 11.05 -6.57 18.64
CA PRO A 545 9.97 -7.56 18.50
C PRO A 545 10.32 -8.70 17.52
N ALA A 546 9.72 -9.87 17.71
CA ALA A 546 10.01 -11.05 16.89
C ALA A 546 9.78 -10.79 15.38
N ASN A 547 10.63 -11.37 14.53
CA ASN A 547 10.45 -11.27 13.09
C ASN A 547 9.21 -12.06 12.64
N ALA A 548 8.30 -11.42 11.92
CA ALA A 548 7.19 -12.08 11.26
C ALA A 548 7.29 -12.05 9.73
N ALA A 549 8.17 -11.23 9.16
CA ALA A 549 8.22 -10.99 7.72
C ALA A 549 8.98 -12.08 6.95
N GLN A 550 10.04 -12.65 7.54
CA GLN A 550 10.84 -13.69 6.91
C GLN A 550 11.37 -14.70 7.94
N ALA A 551 11.13 -15.99 7.67
CA ALA A 551 11.49 -17.07 8.58
C ALA A 551 13.00 -17.37 8.65
N GLY A 552 13.77 -17.05 7.60
CA GLY A 552 15.22 -17.28 7.57
C GLY A 552 15.89 -16.89 6.25
N GLY A 553 17.22 -17.00 6.18
CA GLY A 553 18.04 -16.68 5.00
C GLY A 553 18.89 -15.41 5.15
N GLY A 554 19.72 -15.12 4.16
CA GLY A 554 20.55 -13.90 4.14
C GLY A 554 19.71 -12.63 4.03
N HIS A 555 20.12 -11.58 4.74
CA HIS A 555 19.42 -10.29 4.77
C HIS A 555 20.38 -9.13 5.03
N MET A 556 19.92 -7.89 4.80
CA MET A 556 20.64 -6.66 5.11
C MET A 556 19.77 -5.73 5.97
N ARG A 557 20.35 -5.22 7.06
CA ARG A 557 19.74 -4.30 8.02
C ARG A 557 20.65 -3.12 8.31
N LEU A 558 20.20 -2.18 9.14
CA LEU A 558 21.06 -1.17 9.73
C LEU A 558 21.21 -1.39 11.24
N ILE A 559 22.44 -1.55 11.72
CA ILE A 559 22.72 -1.35 13.15
C ILE A 559 22.75 0.16 13.40
N ILE A 560 21.96 0.60 14.39
CA ILE A 560 21.80 2.01 14.74
C ILE A 560 22.20 2.30 16.18
N GLY A 561 22.50 1.30 17.00
CA GLY A 561 22.86 1.53 18.38
C GLY A 561 23.11 0.28 19.20
N TYR A 562 23.14 0.47 20.51
CA TYR A 562 23.40 -0.57 21.50
C TYR A 562 22.83 -0.19 22.87
N ASN A 563 22.72 -1.19 23.75
CA ASN A 563 22.56 -1.01 25.18
C ASN A 563 23.63 -1.84 25.90
N GLN A 564 24.61 -1.16 26.47
CA GLN A 564 25.79 -1.80 27.07
C GLN A 564 25.42 -2.64 28.30
N ALA A 565 24.59 -2.10 29.19
CA ALA A 565 24.19 -2.77 30.42
C ALA A 565 23.38 -4.06 30.15
N LYS A 566 22.55 -4.04 29.11
CA LYS A 566 21.75 -5.20 28.68
C LYS A 566 22.48 -6.11 27.70
N GLN A 567 23.67 -5.73 27.24
CA GLN A 567 24.42 -6.44 26.21
C GLN A 567 23.58 -6.67 24.94
N GLN A 568 22.94 -5.61 24.44
CA GLN A 568 22.05 -5.66 23.27
C GLN A 568 22.57 -4.77 22.14
N VAL A 569 22.40 -5.23 20.89
CA VAL A 569 22.47 -4.36 19.72
C VAL A 569 21.08 -3.78 19.44
N ILE A 570 21.03 -2.54 18.98
CA ILE A 570 19.82 -1.87 18.50
C ILE A 570 19.95 -1.69 16.99
N PHE A 571 18.97 -2.18 16.24
CA PHE A 571 18.98 -2.18 14.79
C PHE A 571 17.61 -1.87 14.23
N THR A 572 17.54 -1.65 12.93
CA THR A 572 16.31 -1.39 12.20
C THR A 572 16.26 -2.19 10.91
N ASP A 573 15.05 -2.59 10.53
CA ASP A 573 14.77 -3.41 9.35
C ASP A 573 13.96 -2.63 8.31
N SER A 574 14.02 -3.02 7.04
CA SER A 574 13.36 -2.36 5.91
C SER A 574 11.97 -2.93 5.58
N TRP A 575 11.23 -3.41 6.58
CA TRP A 575 9.86 -3.95 6.42
C TRP A 575 8.77 -2.97 6.90
N GLY A 576 9.08 -1.68 6.99
CA GLY A 576 8.10 -0.64 7.34
C GLY A 576 7.76 -0.57 8.83
N ALA A 577 6.50 -0.28 9.14
CA ALA A 577 6.05 0.01 10.50
C ALA A 577 6.28 -1.17 11.46
N GLY A 578 6.77 -0.87 12.66
CA GLY A 578 7.10 -1.85 13.71
C GLY A 578 8.53 -2.40 13.62
N HIS A 579 9.29 -2.01 12.58
CA HIS A 579 10.67 -2.43 12.34
C HIS A 579 11.70 -1.30 12.47
N GLU A 580 11.28 -0.13 12.95
CA GLU A 580 12.10 1.06 13.17
C GLU A 580 13.13 0.87 14.28
N LEU A 581 12.78 0.11 15.32
CA LEU A 581 13.65 -0.14 16.46
C LEU A 581 13.48 -1.59 16.93
N LYS A 582 14.50 -2.39 16.67
CA LYS A 582 14.59 -3.79 17.06
C LYS A 582 15.86 -4.00 17.87
N ARG A 583 15.87 -5.08 18.64
CA ARG A 583 17.01 -5.43 19.49
C ARG A 583 17.20 -6.93 19.58
N MET A 584 18.44 -7.34 19.79
CA MET A 584 18.84 -8.72 20.10
C MET A 584 20.12 -8.69 20.93
N SER A 585 20.52 -9.83 21.50
CA SER A 585 21.77 -9.86 22.27
C SER A 585 22.98 -9.58 21.37
N LEU A 586 24.00 -8.91 21.89
CA LEU A 586 25.25 -8.64 21.14
C LEU A 586 25.92 -9.94 20.70
N SER A 587 25.86 -10.99 21.52
CA SER A 587 26.41 -12.31 21.19
C SER A 587 25.68 -12.94 20.00
N ASP A 588 24.35 -12.87 19.99
CA ASP A 588 23.56 -13.37 18.86
C ASP A 588 23.84 -12.57 17.58
N ALA A 589 23.93 -11.24 17.70
CA ALA A 589 24.27 -10.38 16.58
C ALA A 589 25.64 -10.73 15.99
N PHE A 590 26.66 -10.94 16.84
CA PHE A 590 27.98 -11.39 16.41
C PHE A 590 27.91 -12.71 15.63
N ASN A 591 27.16 -13.68 16.15
CA ASN A 591 27.04 -15.00 15.52
C ASN A 591 26.16 -15.01 14.26
N ALA A 592 25.21 -14.09 14.14
CA ALA A 592 24.36 -13.89 12.97
C ALA A 592 25.07 -13.14 11.85
N THR A 593 26.11 -12.35 12.17
CA THR A 593 26.77 -11.45 11.22
C THR A 593 27.45 -12.22 10.09
N LEU A 594 27.12 -11.86 8.85
CA LEU A 594 27.81 -12.26 7.63
C LEU A 594 28.84 -11.21 7.22
N ALA A 595 28.49 -9.92 7.30
CA ALA A 595 29.40 -8.81 7.07
C ALA A 595 28.85 -7.51 7.68
N MET A 596 29.74 -6.54 7.92
CA MET A 596 29.37 -5.21 8.38
C MET A 596 30.15 -4.14 7.61
N TYR A 597 29.45 -3.09 7.20
CA TYR A 597 30.01 -2.01 6.39
C TYR A 597 29.54 -0.65 6.90
N VAL A 598 30.31 0.39 6.57
CA VAL A 598 29.91 1.78 6.79
C VAL A 598 30.10 2.59 5.52
N ILE A 599 29.26 3.62 5.38
CA ILE A 599 29.39 4.64 4.37
C ILE A 599 29.46 5.97 5.10
N GLU A 600 30.57 6.67 4.92
CA GLU A 600 30.79 7.97 5.54
C GLU A 600 30.75 9.09 4.49
N PRO A 601 30.30 10.31 4.86
CA PRO A 601 30.51 11.50 4.04
C PRO A 601 32.01 11.71 3.76
N LYS A 602 32.37 12.09 2.52
CA LYS A 602 33.73 12.61 2.25
C LYS A 602 33.82 14.05 2.75
N GLU A 603 34.86 14.32 3.53
CA GLU A 603 35.26 15.70 3.84
C GLU A 603 35.87 16.29 2.55
N HIS A 604 35.45 17.51 2.21
CA HIS A 604 35.97 18.27 1.08
C HIS A 604 36.85 19.41 1.56
#